data_AF-A0A8J1YLW7-F1
#
_entry.id   AF-A0A8J1YLW7-F1
#
_cell.length_a   1.000
_cell.length_b   1.000
_cell.length_c   1.000
_cell.angle_alpha   90.00
_cell.angle_beta   90.00
_cell.angle_gamma   90.00
#
_symmetry.space_group_name_H-M   'P 1'
#
loop_
_entity.id
_entity.type
_entity.pdbx_description
1 polymer ?
#
loop_
_entity_poly.entity_id
_entity_poly.type
_entity_poly.pdbx_seq_one_letter_code
_entity_poly.pdbx_strand_id
1 'polypeptide(L)'
;MGVEPMFVYGGATLGCMALGYLLGPTLGSSLFSFTHPTLSRGNPAPLEIMDRELFARIRRNRVDPSFQSVNNPAPDFYGEKIVSLPTYRRWLRDQTAYKRKAMHGVPADET
;
A
#
# COMPACT_ATOMS: atom_id res chain seq x y z
N MET A 1 -25.52 47.57 -3.62
CA MET A 1 -25.31 46.48 -2.65
C MET A 1 -24.06 45.71 -3.07
N GLY A 2 -22.94 45.88 -2.38
CA GLY A 2 -21.71 45.14 -2.65
C GLY A 2 -21.73 43.79 -1.94
N VAL A 3 -21.06 42.79 -2.50
CA VAL A 3 -20.87 41.51 -1.81
C VAL A 3 -19.79 41.72 -0.74
N GLU A 4 -20.06 41.31 0.50
CA GLU A 4 -19.07 41.40 1.57
C GLU A 4 -17.79 40.64 1.19
N PRO A 5 -16.59 41.22 1.37
CA PRO A 5 -15.32 40.60 0.99
C PRO A 5 -15.12 39.20 1.60
N MET A 6 -15.67 38.95 2.79
CA MET A 6 -15.62 37.65 3.46
C MET A 6 -16.22 36.52 2.60
N PHE A 7 -17.36 36.75 1.94
CA PHE A 7 -17.99 35.74 1.08
C PHE A 7 -17.20 35.52 -0.21
N VAL A 8 -16.58 36.58 -0.74
CA VAL A 8 -15.74 36.49 -1.94
C VAL A 8 -14.49 35.67 -1.66
N TYR A 9 -13.74 36.00 -0.60
CA TYR A 9 -12.53 35.25 -0.24
C TYR A 9 -12.84 33.82 0.23
N GLY A 10 -13.92 33.63 0.99
CA GLY A 10 -14.38 32.30 1.40
C GLY A 10 -14.76 31.43 0.20
N GLY A 11 -15.55 31.98 -0.73
CA GLY A 11 -15.94 31.30 -1.96
C GLY A 11 -14.74 31.00 -2.87
N ALA A 12 -13.82 31.95 -3.04
CA ALA A 12 -12.60 31.74 -3.82
C ALA A 12 -11.71 30.66 -3.23
N THR A 13 -11.55 30.63 -1.90
CA THR A 13 -10.76 29.61 -1.20
C THR A 13 -11.36 28.22 -1.41
N LEU A 14 -12.66 28.06 -1.17
CA LEU A 14 -13.37 26.79 -1.39
C LEU A 14 -13.32 26.37 -2.87
N GLY A 15 -13.44 27.34 -3.79
CA GLY A 15 -13.29 27.11 -5.22
C GLY A 15 -11.91 26.57 -5.58
N CYS A 16 -10.84 27.20 -5.09
CA CYS A 16 -9.48 26.72 -5.28
C CYS A 16 -9.26 25.32 -4.69
N MET A 17 -9.82 25.03 -3.51
CA MET A 17 -9.75 23.69 -2.92
C MET A 17 -10.46 22.64 -3.79
N ALA A 18 -11.67 22.93 -4.25
CA ALA A 18 -12.43 22.03 -5.11
C ALA A 18 -11.72 21.79 -6.45
N LEU A 19 -11.21 22.86 -7.09
CA LEU A 19 -10.45 22.76 -8.34
C LEU A 19 -9.15 21.98 -8.15
N GLY A 20 -8.40 22.25 -7.08
CA GLY A 20 -7.17 21.53 -6.75
C GLY A 20 -7.41 20.05 -6.49
N TYR A 21 -8.52 19.71 -5.82
CA TYR A 21 -8.92 18.32 -5.59
C TYR A 21 -9.23 17.58 -6.90
N LEU A 22 -9.93 18.22 -7.84
CA LEU A 22 -10.29 17.63 -9.13
C LEU A 22 -9.09 17.51 -10.08
N LEU A 23 -8.24 18.54 -10.14
CA LEU A 23 -7.11 18.60 -11.07
C LEU A 23 -5.82 17.96 -10.52
N GLY A 24 -5.71 17.80 -9.21
CA GLY A 24 -4.52 17.26 -8.54
C GLY A 24 -4.08 15.90 -9.10
N PRO A 25 -4.96 14.89 -9.21
CA PRO A 25 -4.58 13.57 -9.71
C PRO A 25 -4.08 13.58 -11.15
N THR A 26 -4.71 14.36 -12.04
CA THR A 26 -4.30 14.43 -13.45
C THR A 26 -2.98 15.16 -13.63
N LEU A 27 -2.78 16.28 -12.92
CA LEU A 27 -1.52 17.02 -12.91
C LEU A 27 -0.38 16.20 -12.29
N GLY A 28 -0.63 15.53 -11.17
CA GLY A 28 0.35 14.68 -10.49
C GLY A 28 0.76 13.47 -11.34
N SER A 29 -0.21 12.77 -11.94
CA SER A 29 0.06 11.64 -12.85
C SER A 29 0.86 12.07 -14.08
N SER A 30 0.51 13.23 -14.65
CA SER A 30 1.25 13.80 -15.78
C SER A 30 2.70 14.13 -15.39
N LEU A 31 2.89 14.83 -14.26
CA LEU A 31 4.22 15.18 -13.76
C LEU A 31 5.07 13.93 -13.46
N PHE A 32 4.47 12.90 -12.84
CA PHE A 32 5.15 11.62 -12.61
C PHE A 32 5.57 10.96 -13.93
N SER A 33 4.68 10.94 -14.93
CA SER A 33 4.97 10.33 -16.24
C SER A 33 6.06 11.07 -17.01
N PHE A 34 6.19 12.39 -16.83
CA PHE A 34 7.27 13.18 -17.40
C PHE A 34 8.60 12.99 -16.67
N THR A 35 8.59 12.97 -15.34
CA THR A 35 9.81 12.87 -14.51
C THR A 35 10.36 11.43 -14.44
N HIS A 36 9.50 10.42 -14.50
CA HIS A 36 9.84 9.00 -14.39
C HIS A 36 9.36 8.21 -15.63
N PRO A 37 9.85 8.54 -16.83
CA PRO A 37 9.37 7.94 -18.07
C PRO A 37 9.68 6.45 -18.16
N THR A 38 10.79 6.00 -17.56
CA THR A 38 11.21 4.60 -17.57
C THR A 38 10.32 3.70 -16.71
N LEU A 39 9.66 4.25 -15.69
CA LEU A 39 8.75 3.49 -14.82
C LEU A 39 7.30 3.55 -15.29
N SER A 40 6.91 4.65 -15.93
CA SER A 40 5.52 4.96 -16.30
C SER A 40 5.14 4.59 -17.74
N ARG A 41 6.10 4.57 -18.67
CA ARG A 41 5.82 4.29 -20.09
C ARG A 41 5.95 2.80 -20.38
N GLY A 42 5.04 2.29 -21.20
CA GLY A 42 4.98 0.88 -21.62
C GLY A 42 3.55 0.36 -21.60
N ASN A 43 3.33 -0.81 -22.18
CA ASN A 43 2.06 -1.53 -22.07
C ASN A 43 2.33 -3.01 -21.83
N PRO A 44 2.34 -3.50 -20.58
CA PRO A 44 2.10 -2.75 -19.34
C PRO A 44 3.29 -1.88 -18.89
N ALA A 45 3.04 -0.91 -18.00
CA ALA A 45 4.09 -0.09 -17.42
C ALA A 45 5.02 -0.93 -16.51
N PRO A 46 6.35 -0.70 -16.50
CA PRO A 46 7.27 -1.46 -15.65
C PRO A 46 6.92 -1.43 -14.17
N LEU A 47 6.42 -0.30 -13.65
CA LEU A 47 5.94 -0.19 -12.27
C LEU A 47 4.84 -1.21 -11.96
N GLU A 48 3.87 -1.37 -12.87
CA GLU A 48 2.76 -2.32 -12.72
C GLU A 48 3.25 -3.78 -12.75
N ILE A 49 4.28 -4.08 -13.55
CA ILE A 49 4.92 -5.40 -13.56
C ILE A 49 5.54 -5.68 -12.18
N MET A 50 6.31 -4.73 -11.66
CA MET A 50 6.96 -4.85 -10.35
C MET A 50 5.96 -4.99 -9.21
N ASP A 51 4.85 -4.24 -9.25
CA ASP A 51 3.78 -4.33 -8.24
C ASP A 51 3.09 -5.70 -8.27
N ARG A 52 2.80 -6.22 -9.46
CA ARG A 52 2.26 -7.59 -9.62
C ARG A 52 3.22 -8.64 -9.10
N GLU A 53 4.50 -8.52 -9.39
CA GLU A 53 5.52 -9.42 -8.86
C GLU A 53 5.61 -9.36 -7.33
N LEU A 54 5.62 -8.15 -6.76
CA LEU A 54 5.64 -7.95 -5.31
C LEU A 54 4.41 -8.60 -4.66
N PHE A 55 3.22 -8.36 -5.21
CA PHE A 55 1.99 -8.97 -4.74
C PHE A 55 2.04 -10.49 -4.79
N ALA A 56 2.55 -11.08 -5.89
CA ALA A 56 2.71 -12.53 -6.01
C ALA A 56 3.68 -13.10 -4.94
N ARG A 57 4.76 -12.36 -4.63
CA ARG A 57 5.71 -12.73 -3.57
C ARG A 57 5.08 -12.63 -2.19
N ILE A 58 4.29 -11.59 -1.90
CA ILE A 58 3.55 -11.44 -0.64
C ILE A 58 2.54 -12.58 -0.48
N ARG A 59 1.71 -12.83 -1.49
CA ARG A 59 0.71 -13.90 -1.49
C ARG A 59 1.31 -15.28 -1.23
N ARG A 60 2.50 -15.56 -1.76
CA ARG A 60 3.20 -16.84 -1.55
C ARG A 60 3.76 -16.96 -0.13
N ASN A 61 4.29 -15.88 0.43
CA ASN A 61 5.02 -15.92 1.70
C ASN A 61 4.16 -15.66 2.93
N ARG A 62 2.99 -15.05 2.78
CA ARG A 62 2.06 -14.79 3.88
C ARG A 62 1.69 -16.07 4.63
N VAL A 63 1.47 -15.90 5.91
CA VAL A 63 0.96 -16.91 6.85
C VAL A 63 -0.55 -17.07 6.70
N ASP A 64 -1.08 -18.25 7.02
CA ASP A 64 -2.51 -18.48 7.19
C ASP A 64 -2.99 -17.87 8.53
N PRO A 65 -3.93 -16.90 8.51
CA PRO A 65 -4.44 -16.24 9.71
C PRO A 65 -5.25 -17.17 10.61
N SER A 66 -5.65 -18.36 10.15
CA SER A 66 -6.46 -19.31 10.91
C SER A 66 -5.77 -19.80 12.20
N PHE A 67 -4.45 -19.77 12.26
CA PHE A 67 -3.66 -20.18 13.42
C PHE A 67 -3.43 -19.07 14.46
N GLN A 68 -4.21 -17.98 14.39
CA GLN A 68 -4.07 -16.85 15.30
C GLN A 68 -4.59 -17.17 16.70
N SER A 69 -3.82 -16.77 17.72
CA SER A 69 -4.23 -16.84 19.11
C SER A 69 -3.92 -15.53 19.84
N VAL A 70 -4.53 -15.33 21.00
CA VAL A 70 -4.31 -14.12 21.84
C VAL A 70 -2.83 -13.97 22.22
N ASN A 71 -2.13 -15.09 22.43
CA ASN A 71 -0.72 -15.11 22.79
C ASN A 71 0.23 -15.08 21.57
N ASN A 72 -0.29 -15.27 20.36
CA ASN A 72 0.46 -15.23 19.11
C ASN A 72 -0.35 -14.47 18.05
N PRO A 73 -0.38 -13.12 18.11
CA PRO A 73 -1.09 -12.32 17.13
C PRO A 73 -0.49 -12.49 15.73
N ALA A 74 -1.36 -12.53 14.72
CA ALA A 74 -0.94 -12.71 13.34
C ALA A 74 -0.05 -11.53 12.86
N PRO A 75 1.02 -11.80 12.11
CA PRO A 75 1.80 -10.74 11.48
C PRO A 75 0.98 -10.04 10.39
N ASP A 76 1.49 -8.91 9.91
CA ASP A 76 0.90 -8.15 8.79
C ASP A 76 0.61 -9.07 7.58
N PHE A 77 -0.67 -9.32 7.31
CA PHE A 77 -1.11 -10.29 6.30
C PHE A 77 -0.99 -9.75 4.87
N TYR A 78 -1.23 -8.45 4.69
CA TYR A 78 -1.23 -7.80 3.37
C TYR A 78 0.12 -7.15 3.03
N GLY A 79 1.01 -7.01 4.01
CA GLY A 79 2.29 -6.35 3.80
C GLY A 79 2.15 -4.82 3.71
N GLU A 80 1.14 -4.24 4.35
CA GLU A 80 0.87 -2.80 4.38
C GLU A 80 2.06 -1.98 4.84
N LYS A 81 2.90 -2.55 5.70
CA LYS A 81 4.08 -1.85 6.26
C LYS A 81 5.34 -1.99 5.40
N ILE A 82 5.25 -2.66 4.24
CA ILE A 82 6.37 -2.84 3.32
C ILE A 82 6.52 -1.56 2.49
N VAL A 83 7.45 -0.69 2.89
CA VAL A 83 7.78 0.55 2.17
C VAL A 83 9.20 0.54 1.58
N SER A 84 9.98 -0.49 1.92
CA SER A 84 11.40 -0.62 1.56
C SER A 84 11.88 -2.07 1.60
N LEU A 85 13.04 -2.36 1.00
CA LEU A 85 13.66 -3.68 1.05
C LEU A 85 13.99 -4.16 2.47
N PRO A 86 14.51 -3.33 3.40
CA PRO A 86 14.70 -3.73 4.80
C PRO A 86 13.39 -4.14 5.48
N THR A 87 12.31 -3.36 5.28
CA THR A 87 10.99 -3.69 5.83
C THR A 87 10.43 -4.98 5.24
N TYR A 88 10.64 -5.23 3.94
CA TYR A 88 10.27 -6.50 3.30
C TYR A 88 11.03 -7.70 3.89
N ARG A 89 12.34 -7.58 4.09
CA ARG A 89 13.16 -8.65 4.70
C ARG A 89 12.74 -8.92 6.14
N ARG A 90 12.41 -7.87 6.90
CA ARG A 90 11.87 -8.01 8.26
C ARG A 90 10.53 -8.75 8.22
N TRP A 91 9.62 -8.31 7.36
CA TRP A 91 8.33 -8.96 7.17
C TRP A 91 8.48 -10.46 6.87
N LEU A 92 9.38 -10.86 5.97
CA LEU A 92 9.64 -12.29 5.69
C LEU A 92 10.09 -13.09 6.93
N ARG A 93 10.91 -12.48 7.80
CA ARG A 93 11.34 -13.12 9.05
C ARG A 93 10.19 -13.26 10.02
N ASP A 94 9.33 -12.24 10.12
CA ASP A 94 8.16 -12.27 10.99
C ASP A 94 7.16 -13.35 10.56
N GLN A 95 6.92 -13.49 9.24
CA GLN A 95 6.11 -14.58 8.69
C GLN A 95 6.72 -15.96 9.05
N THR A 96 8.04 -16.12 8.88
CA THR A 96 8.73 -17.38 9.17
C THR A 96 8.71 -17.71 10.66
N ALA A 97 8.94 -16.73 11.53
CA ALA A 97 8.89 -16.89 12.98
C ALA A 97 7.48 -17.29 13.44
N TYR A 98 6.44 -16.71 12.85
CA TYR A 98 5.08 -17.09 13.13
C TYR A 98 4.76 -18.52 12.67
N LYS A 99 5.15 -18.92 11.44
CA LYS A 99 4.94 -20.30 10.95
C LYS A 99 5.54 -21.34 11.90
N ARG A 100 6.76 -21.09 12.38
CA ARG A 100 7.41 -21.98 13.35
C ARG A 100 6.62 -22.10 14.65
N LYS A 101 6.19 -20.96 15.21
CA LYS A 101 5.39 -20.95 16.45
C LYS A 101 4.05 -21.65 16.28
N ALA A 102 3.37 -21.45 15.14
CA ALA A 102 2.10 -22.10 14.84
C ALA A 102 2.26 -23.63 14.74
N MET A 103 3.28 -24.12 14.04
CA MET A 103 3.54 -25.55 13.90
C MET A 103 3.86 -26.26 15.22
N HIS A 104 4.53 -25.59 16.17
CA HIS A 104 4.84 -26.18 17.47
C HIS A 104 3.60 -26.47 18.34
N GLY A 105 2.42 -25.94 17.99
CA GLY A 105 1.18 -26.20 18.70
C GLY A 105 0.23 -27.19 18.02
N VAL A 106 0.58 -27.74 16.85
CA VAL A 106 -0.27 -28.66 16.08
C VAL A 106 0.15 -30.11 16.37
N PRO A 107 -0.73 -30.96 16.90
CA PRO A 107 -0.44 -32.38 17.10
C PRO A 107 -0.26 -33.09 15.74
N ALA A 108 0.63 -34.09 15.69
CA ALA A 108 1.24 -34.64 14.47
C ALA A 108 0.31 -35.52 13.60
N ASP A 109 -0.98 -35.52 13.86
CA ASP A 109 -1.96 -36.50 13.36
C ASP A 109 -2.60 -36.11 12.02
N GLU A 110 -2.29 -34.93 11.47
CA GLU A 110 -2.87 -34.43 10.22
C GLU A 110 -1.83 -33.80 9.27
N THR A 111 -0.81 -34.58 8.85
CA THR A 111 0.04 -34.24 7.69
C THR A 111 -0.18 -35.15 6.52
#